data_AF-A0AAN8WK62-F1
#
_entry.id   AF-A0AAN8WK62-F1
#
_cell.length_a   1.000
_cell.length_b   1.000
_cell.length_c   1.000
_cell.angle_alpha   90.00
_cell.angle_beta   90.00
_cell.angle_gamma   90.00
#
_symmetry.space_group_name_H-M   'P 1'
#
loop_
_entity.id
_entity.type
_entity.pdbx_description
1 polymer ?
#
loop_
_entity_poly.entity_id
_entity_poly.type
_entity_poly.pdbx_seq_one_letter_code
_entity_poly.pdbx_strand_id
1 'polypeptide(L)'
;MGLMLGSSTRQHKGGVNGGISTRWVSLLCIASFFLGVLVVNWFWAVPDSVNSDEEAISSHRHLPKEVQPIVNCGKKVATVQADDILSQVSQTHDAIMTLDKTISSLEMQLAAARSTRADSVKGSLEVTKPGVEQLKQREKVFFIMGIVTAFSSRKRRDSIRDTWMPKGEELKKLEKEKGIIIRFVIGHSATPGGVLDRAVDAEDEQHKDFLRLASIKTTCVHRLYEIWTGPLAEYHEPEHWKFGEEGNKYFRHATGQVYAISKDLATYISVNRHILHRYANEDVSLGSWFIGLDIEHIDDRSLCCGTPPDCEWKAQAGNPCGASFDWSCSGICKSVERMDEVHQQCGEGDGDIWHTSF
;
A
#
# COMPACT_ATOMS: atom_id res chain seq x y z
N MET A 1 1.50 11.32 -68.65
CA MET A 1 1.53 12.80 -68.78
C MET A 1 2.59 13.33 -67.82
N GLY A 2 3.56 14.11 -68.33
CA GLY A 2 4.55 14.96 -67.60
C GLY A 2 5.48 14.22 -66.63
N LEU A 3 6.78 14.01 -66.82
CA LEU A 3 7.89 14.80 -67.40
C LEU A 3 8.12 16.17 -66.75
N MET A 4 9.41 16.37 -66.43
CA MET A 4 10.17 17.61 -66.21
C MET A 4 10.30 18.08 -64.76
N LEU A 5 11.45 18.56 -64.27
CA LEU A 5 12.86 18.67 -64.72
C LEU A 5 13.56 19.37 -63.56
N GLY A 6 14.86 19.12 -63.39
CA GLY A 6 15.68 19.88 -62.43
C GLY A 6 17.15 19.52 -62.50
N SER A 7 17.75 19.61 -63.69
CA SER A 7 19.19 19.51 -63.91
C SER A 7 19.91 20.81 -63.54
N SER A 8 21.08 20.75 -62.90
CA SER A 8 22.29 21.39 -63.46
C SER A 8 23.59 20.91 -62.78
N THR A 9 24.50 20.46 -63.64
CA THR A 9 25.96 20.34 -63.60
C THR A 9 26.69 21.53 -62.94
N ARG A 10 27.95 21.54 -62.48
CA ARG A 10 29.27 20.90 -62.74
C ARG A 10 30.16 21.43 -61.57
N GLN A 11 31.22 20.82 -61.06
CA GLN A 11 32.53 20.65 -61.69
C GLN A 11 33.52 20.10 -60.64
N HIS A 12 34.44 19.23 -61.07
CA HIS A 12 35.61 18.76 -60.31
C HIS A 12 36.60 19.89 -59.98
N LYS A 13 37.06 19.93 -58.72
CA LYS A 13 38.42 20.35 -58.25
C LYS A 13 38.72 19.44 -57.05
N GLY A 14 39.68 18.53 -57.12
CA GLY A 14 41.10 18.82 -56.96
C GLY A 14 41.47 18.41 -55.53
N GLY A 15 42.28 17.35 -55.39
CA GLY A 15 42.41 16.53 -54.18
C GLY A 15 42.92 17.21 -52.91
N VAL A 16 42.67 16.55 -51.78
CA VAL A 16 43.66 16.23 -50.74
C VAL A 16 43.29 14.87 -50.15
N ASN A 17 44.15 13.88 -50.36
CA ASN A 17 44.11 12.62 -49.61
C ASN A 17 44.48 12.93 -48.14
N GLY A 18 43.52 12.79 -47.24
CA GLY A 18 43.72 12.98 -45.80
C GLY A 18 42.99 11.93 -44.99
N GLY A 19 43.17 10.65 -45.34
CA GLY A 19 42.70 9.55 -44.49
C GLY A 19 43.45 9.59 -43.16
N ILE A 20 42.74 9.84 -42.06
CA ILE A 20 43.31 9.78 -40.71
C ILE A 20 43.79 8.35 -40.49
N SER A 21 45.10 8.19 -40.29
CA SER A 21 45.71 6.87 -40.04
C SER A 21 45.02 6.21 -38.84
N THR A 22 44.80 4.89 -38.92
CA THR A 22 44.24 4.08 -37.83
C THR A 22 44.93 4.31 -36.48
N ARG A 23 46.22 4.68 -36.48
CA ARG A 23 46.96 5.06 -35.26
C ARG A 23 46.43 6.34 -34.61
N TRP A 24 46.00 7.32 -35.40
CA TRP A 24 45.39 8.56 -34.90
C TRP A 24 43.97 8.33 -34.40
N VAL A 25 43.21 7.43 -35.03
CA VAL A 25 41.90 7.01 -34.53
C VAL A 25 42.05 6.32 -33.16
N SER A 26 43.01 5.40 -33.02
CA SER A 26 43.28 4.74 -31.73
C SER A 26 43.72 5.74 -30.65
N LEU A 27 44.57 6.72 -30.99
CA LEU A 27 44.97 7.76 -30.04
C LEU A 27 43.79 8.64 -29.59
N LEU A 28 42.90 9.01 -30.52
CA LEU A 28 41.68 9.76 -30.19
C LEU A 28 40.72 8.97 -29.30
N CYS A 29 40.54 7.67 -29.55
CA CYS A 29 39.71 6.80 -28.72
C CYS A 29 40.29 6.59 -27.31
N ILE A 30 41.61 6.47 -27.19
CA ILE A 30 42.28 6.34 -25.89
C ILE A 30 42.16 7.67 -25.12
N ALA A 31 42.38 8.80 -25.80
CA ALA A 31 42.23 10.11 -25.19
C ALA A 31 40.79 10.37 -24.70
N SER A 32 39.76 9.99 -25.47
CA SER A 32 38.36 10.14 -25.05
C SER A 32 38.00 9.22 -23.88
N PHE A 33 38.57 8.00 -23.83
CA PHE A 33 38.39 7.10 -22.69
C PHE A 33 38.97 7.68 -21.40
N PHE A 34 40.20 8.20 -21.43
CA PHE A 34 40.82 8.81 -20.25
C PHE A 34 40.14 10.12 -19.83
N LEU A 35 39.65 10.92 -20.79
CA LEU A 35 38.86 12.11 -20.49
C LEU A 35 37.53 11.73 -19.82
N GLY A 36 36.87 10.66 -20.30
CA GLY A 36 35.65 10.12 -19.70
C GLY A 36 35.85 9.63 -18.26
N VAL A 37 36.95 8.90 -18.00
CA VAL A 37 37.29 8.45 -16.63
C VAL A 37 37.53 9.64 -15.71
N LEU A 38 38.21 10.69 -16.16
CA LEU A 38 38.43 11.90 -15.36
C LEU A 38 37.12 12.65 -15.07
N VAL A 39 36.19 12.74 -16.02
CA VAL A 39 34.89 13.38 -15.81
C VAL A 39 34.03 12.58 -14.82
N VAL A 40 34.01 11.25 -14.92
CA VAL A 40 33.28 10.41 -13.97
C VAL A 40 33.88 10.51 -12.56
N ASN A 41 35.21 10.51 -12.43
CA ASN A 41 35.88 10.65 -11.15
C ASN A 41 35.77 12.08 -10.56
N TRP A 42 35.59 13.10 -11.40
CA TRP A 42 35.36 14.47 -10.97
C TRP A 42 33.94 14.69 -10.46
N PHE A 43 32.93 14.11 -11.12
CA PHE A 43 31.53 14.23 -10.72
C PHE A 43 31.13 13.29 -9.56
N TRP A 44 31.92 12.25 -9.26
CA TRP A 44 31.73 11.33 -8.12
C TRP A 44 32.75 11.52 -6.98
N ALA A 45 33.50 12.62 -6.97
CA ALA A 45 34.23 13.04 -5.78
C ALA A 45 33.28 13.84 -4.89
N VAL A 46 32.54 13.14 -4.02
CA VAL A 46 31.85 13.77 -2.89
C VAL A 46 32.92 14.43 -2.00
N PRO A 47 32.88 15.76 -1.79
CA PRO A 47 33.74 16.39 -0.81
C PRO A 47 33.15 16.21 0.58
N ASP A 48 33.78 15.40 1.42
CA ASP A 48 33.60 15.50 2.86
C ASP A 48 34.16 16.85 3.32
N SER A 49 33.28 17.69 3.86
CA SER A 49 33.55 19.04 4.33
C SER A 49 32.70 19.20 5.60
N VAL A 50 33.10 19.69 6.76
CA VAL A 50 34.27 20.45 7.25
C VAL A 50 34.25 20.31 8.79
N ASN A 51 35.41 20.27 9.44
CA ASN A 51 35.55 20.66 10.86
C ASN A 51 35.80 22.18 10.94
N SER A 52 35.11 22.90 11.84
CA SER A 52 35.51 24.23 12.35
C SER A 52 34.83 24.52 13.69
N ASP A 53 35.59 24.26 14.76
CA ASP A 53 35.87 25.01 16.00
C ASP A 53 34.80 25.76 16.84
N GLU A 54 35.10 25.71 18.16
CA GLU A 54 34.43 26.20 19.37
C GLU A 54 34.21 27.72 19.50
N GLU A 55 33.19 28.08 20.30
CA GLU A 55 33.18 28.98 21.49
C GLU A 55 31.72 29.44 21.74
N ALA A 56 31.14 29.67 22.92
CA ALA A 56 31.42 29.43 24.35
C ALA A 56 30.09 29.75 25.10
N ILE A 57 29.95 29.29 26.36
CA ILE A 57 29.27 29.92 27.55
C ILE A 57 28.69 28.85 28.50
N SER A 58 29.53 28.48 29.49
CA SER A 58 29.29 28.63 30.94
C SER A 58 27.94 28.19 31.59
N SER A 59 28.03 27.08 32.33
CA SER A 59 27.88 27.00 33.80
C SER A 59 26.70 26.23 34.45
N HIS A 60 27.11 25.40 35.42
CA HIS A 60 26.44 24.85 36.61
C HIS A 60 25.55 23.58 36.57
N ARG A 61 26.21 22.48 37.01
CA ARG A 61 25.86 21.53 38.10
C ARG A 61 24.46 20.87 38.11
N HIS A 62 24.42 19.55 37.94
CA HIS A 62 24.36 18.55 39.05
C HIS A 62 24.20 17.12 38.47
N LEU A 63 25.05 16.19 38.91
CA LEU A 63 24.87 14.73 38.76
C LEU A 63 24.51 14.15 40.15
N PRO A 64 23.82 13.00 40.26
CA PRO A 64 24.54 11.73 40.40
C PRO A 64 23.92 10.49 39.72
N LYS A 65 24.82 9.68 39.11
CA LYS A 65 24.92 8.20 39.01
C LYS A 65 23.71 7.39 38.48
N GLU A 66 23.88 6.53 37.47
CA GLU A 66 24.50 5.20 37.63
C GLU A 66 25.14 4.67 36.32
N VAL A 67 26.03 3.69 36.48
CA VAL A 67 27.19 3.35 35.64
C VAL A 67 26.84 2.37 34.51
N GLN A 68 27.22 2.68 33.27
CA GLN A 68 27.41 1.70 32.19
C GLN A 68 28.89 1.68 31.76
N PRO A 69 29.50 0.50 31.54
CA PRO A 69 30.89 0.42 31.14
C PRO A 69 31.05 0.78 29.66
N ILE A 70 31.97 1.71 29.43
CA ILE A 70 32.45 2.20 28.15
C ILE A 70 33.06 1.04 27.34
N VAL A 71 32.44 0.70 26.20
CA VAL A 71 33.09 -0.15 25.18
C VAL A 71 33.90 0.78 24.27
N ASN A 72 35.21 0.67 24.38
CA ASN A 72 36.19 1.42 23.59
C ASN A 72 36.41 0.71 22.24
N CYS A 73 35.78 1.18 21.17
CA CYS A 73 36.06 0.71 19.81
C CYS A 73 37.31 1.39 19.25
N GLY A 74 38.45 0.76 19.46
CA GLY A 74 39.69 1.17 18.80
C GLY A 74 40.93 0.43 19.28
N LYS A 75 41.25 -0.70 18.64
CA LYS A 75 42.57 -0.94 17.99
C LYS A 75 42.72 -2.37 17.45
N LYS A 76 43.27 -2.40 16.23
CA LYS A 76 44.12 -3.42 15.59
C LYS A 76 43.48 -4.78 15.28
N VAL A 77 43.24 -4.96 13.99
CA VAL A 77 43.16 -6.25 13.29
C VAL A 77 44.45 -7.02 13.60
N ALA A 78 44.32 -8.04 14.46
CA ALA A 78 45.28 -9.12 14.57
C ALA A 78 44.82 -10.25 13.63
N THR A 79 45.77 -10.83 12.93
CA THR A 79 45.61 -11.92 11.96
C THR A 79 44.83 -13.09 12.58
N VAL A 80 43.58 -13.30 12.15
CA VAL A 80 42.73 -14.41 12.60
C VAL A 80 43.11 -15.67 11.81
N GLN A 81 43.45 -16.77 12.50
CA GLN A 81 43.68 -18.07 11.89
C GLN A 81 42.37 -18.63 11.32
N ALA A 82 42.42 -19.20 10.11
CA ALA A 82 41.25 -19.74 9.40
C ALA A 82 40.49 -20.83 10.17
N ASP A 83 41.16 -21.54 11.09
CA ASP A 83 40.56 -22.58 11.93
C ASP A 83 39.55 -22.02 12.94
N ASP A 84 39.77 -20.79 13.43
CA ASP A 84 38.83 -20.12 14.36
C ASP A 84 37.53 -19.73 13.66
N ILE A 85 37.59 -19.32 12.39
CA ILE A 85 36.42 -18.91 11.59
C ILE A 85 35.53 -20.12 11.29
N LEU A 86 36.13 -21.26 10.93
CA LEU A 86 35.37 -22.49 10.67
C LEU A 86 34.70 -23.03 11.94
N SER A 87 35.36 -22.91 13.10
CA SER A 87 34.73 -23.29 14.38
C SER A 87 33.54 -22.40 14.72
N GLN A 88 33.63 -21.08 14.48
CA GLN A 88 32.54 -20.13 14.70
C GLN A 88 31.35 -20.38 13.75
N VAL A 89 31.63 -20.71 12.49
CA VAL A 89 30.58 -21.08 11.52
C VAL A 89 29.88 -22.37 11.94
N SER A 90 30.63 -23.37 12.41
CA SER A 90 30.06 -24.62 12.93
C SER A 90 29.17 -24.38 14.15
N GLN A 91 29.62 -23.57 15.11
CA GLN A 91 28.83 -23.21 16.30
C GLN A 91 27.54 -22.45 15.93
N THR A 92 27.62 -21.58 14.92
CA THR A 92 26.45 -20.84 14.44
C THR A 92 25.44 -21.78 13.78
N HIS A 93 25.91 -22.77 13.01
CA HIS A 93 25.04 -23.75 12.38
C HIS A 93 24.38 -24.69 13.40
N ASP A 94 25.11 -25.08 14.45
CA ASP A 94 24.54 -25.87 15.56
C ASP A 94 23.47 -25.08 16.35
N ALA A 95 23.69 -23.79 16.56
CA ALA A 95 22.70 -22.92 17.18
C ALA A 95 21.42 -22.79 16.33
N ILE A 96 21.56 -22.64 15.01
CA ILE A 96 20.43 -22.59 14.06
C ILE A 96 19.66 -23.91 14.06
N MET A 97 20.37 -25.06 13.95
CA MET A 97 19.77 -26.40 14.01
C MET A 97 19.02 -26.65 15.33
N THR A 98 19.55 -26.14 16.43
CA THR A 98 18.91 -26.26 17.75
C THR A 98 17.64 -25.42 17.81
N LEU A 99 17.67 -24.21 17.28
CA LEU A 99 16.50 -23.34 17.24
C LEU A 99 15.39 -23.92 16.35
N ASP A 100 15.75 -24.46 15.19
CA ASP A 100 14.78 -25.06 14.25
C ASP A 100 14.05 -26.25 14.88
N LYS A 101 14.78 -27.09 15.63
CA LYS A 101 14.18 -28.16 16.45
C LYS A 101 13.23 -27.63 17.52
N THR A 102 13.55 -26.51 18.17
CA THR A 102 12.64 -25.91 19.16
C THR A 102 11.38 -25.36 18.52
N ILE A 103 11.49 -24.75 17.33
CA ILE A 103 10.34 -24.25 16.57
C ILE A 103 9.42 -25.40 16.19
N SER A 104 9.95 -26.46 15.57
CA SER A 104 9.14 -27.64 15.21
C SER A 104 8.50 -28.32 16.43
N SER A 105 9.22 -28.39 17.55
CA SER A 105 8.68 -28.93 18.81
C SER A 105 7.52 -28.08 19.36
N LEU A 106 7.66 -26.75 19.33
CA LEU A 106 6.62 -25.83 19.78
C LEU A 106 5.41 -25.87 18.85
N GLU A 107 5.61 -25.99 17.53
CA GLU A 107 4.53 -26.17 16.56
C GLU A 107 3.74 -27.47 16.79
N MET A 108 4.43 -28.59 17.05
CA MET A 108 3.78 -29.85 17.42
C MET A 108 2.99 -29.73 18.73
N GLN A 109 3.54 -29.06 19.75
CA GLN A 109 2.83 -28.84 21.01
C GLN A 109 1.61 -27.93 20.83
N LEU A 110 1.71 -26.89 20.00
CA LEU A 110 0.60 -26.01 19.66
C LEU A 110 -0.52 -26.76 18.92
N ALA A 111 -0.15 -27.63 17.97
CA ALA A 111 -1.10 -28.48 17.26
C ALA A 111 -1.80 -29.47 18.21
N ALA A 112 -1.04 -30.13 19.09
CA ALA A 112 -1.59 -31.04 20.10
C ALA A 112 -2.53 -30.32 21.09
N ALA A 113 -2.17 -29.13 21.56
CA ALA A 113 -3.00 -28.31 22.45
C ALA A 113 -4.29 -27.79 21.78
N ARG A 114 -4.27 -27.57 20.46
CA ARG A 114 -5.46 -27.22 19.68
C ARG A 114 -6.41 -28.41 19.54
N SER A 115 -5.89 -29.63 19.35
CA SER A 115 -6.71 -30.84 19.28
C SER A 115 -7.40 -31.16 20.61
N THR A 116 -6.71 -31.00 21.75
CA THR A 116 -7.33 -31.27 23.07
C THR A 116 -8.39 -30.23 23.45
N ARG A 117 -8.27 -28.97 23.02
CA ARG A 117 -9.32 -27.96 23.19
C ARG A 117 -10.55 -28.23 22.32
N ALA A 118 -10.39 -28.84 21.15
CA ALA A 118 -11.53 -29.24 20.32
C ALA A 118 -12.36 -30.36 20.96
N ASP A 119 -11.71 -31.26 21.72
CA ASP A 119 -12.38 -32.36 22.42
C ASP A 119 -12.97 -31.93 23.78
N SER A 120 -12.33 -31.00 24.50
CA SER A 120 -12.80 -30.52 25.81
C SER A 120 -14.07 -29.65 25.75
N VAL A 121 -14.37 -29.02 24.62
CA VAL A 121 -15.61 -28.24 24.45
C VAL A 121 -16.83 -29.15 24.18
N LYS A 122 -16.62 -30.44 23.91
CA LYS A 122 -17.67 -31.40 23.57
C LYS A 122 -18.15 -32.27 24.75
N GLY A 123 -17.57 -32.10 25.93
CA GLY A 123 -17.82 -32.94 27.10
C GLY A 123 -18.41 -32.19 28.30
N SER A 124 -19.65 -31.68 28.19
CA SER A 124 -20.53 -31.39 29.33
C SER A 124 -21.91 -30.89 28.87
N LEU A 125 -22.80 -31.81 28.48
CA LEU A 125 -24.21 -31.84 28.89
C LEU A 125 -24.84 -33.16 28.40
N GLU A 126 -25.48 -33.89 29.31
CA GLU A 126 -26.06 -35.21 29.05
C GLU A 126 -27.35 -35.16 28.21
N VAL A 127 -27.36 -35.99 27.15
CA VAL A 127 -28.41 -36.92 26.69
C VAL A 127 -29.87 -36.43 26.65
N THR A 128 -30.40 -36.21 25.43
CA THR A 128 -31.61 -36.90 24.89
C THR A 128 -31.67 -36.83 23.35
N LYS A 129 -31.52 -38.00 22.70
CA LYS A 129 -31.91 -38.43 21.32
C LYS A 129 -31.33 -37.74 20.06
N PRO A 130 -31.13 -38.50 18.96
CA PRO A 130 -30.38 -38.05 17.79
C PRO A 130 -31.30 -37.27 16.84
N GLY A 131 -31.23 -35.95 16.90
CA GLY A 131 -31.69 -35.06 15.83
C GLY A 131 -30.49 -34.71 14.96
N VAL A 132 -30.66 -34.77 13.65
CA VAL A 132 -29.69 -34.28 12.66
C VAL A 132 -29.42 -32.80 12.95
N GLU A 133 -28.40 -32.50 13.75
CA GLU A 133 -27.88 -31.15 13.83
C GLU A 133 -27.18 -30.88 12.51
N GLN A 134 -27.86 -30.11 11.65
CA GLN A 134 -27.20 -29.35 10.63
C GLN A 134 -26.02 -28.66 11.29
N LEU A 135 -24.80 -29.11 10.97
CA LEU A 135 -23.62 -28.27 10.99
C LEU A 135 -24.07 -26.96 10.34
N LYS A 136 -24.23 -25.89 11.14
CA LYS A 136 -24.41 -24.54 10.60
C LYS A 136 -23.19 -24.29 9.73
N GLN A 137 -23.34 -24.61 8.45
CA GLN A 137 -22.36 -24.37 7.43
C GLN A 137 -22.18 -22.87 7.48
N ARG A 138 -21.04 -22.43 8.02
CA ARG A 138 -20.73 -21.01 8.19
C ARG A 138 -21.04 -20.34 6.84
N GLU A 139 -21.92 -19.34 6.86
CA GLU A 139 -22.30 -18.63 5.63
C GLU A 139 -21.00 -18.21 4.91
N LYS A 140 -20.82 -18.73 3.69
CA LYS A 140 -19.58 -18.58 2.95
C LYS A 140 -19.57 -17.16 2.40
N VAL A 141 -18.87 -16.26 3.07
CA VAL A 141 -18.65 -14.90 2.57
C VAL A 141 -17.69 -14.98 1.38
N PHE A 142 -18.14 -14.44 0.24
CA PHE A 142 -17.39 -14.34 -1.00
C PHE A 142 -16.58 -13.05 -1.05
N PHE A 143 -17.22 -11.92 -0.73
CA PHE A 143 -16.63 -10.60 -0.89
C PHE A 143 -17.12 -9.65 0.21
N ILE A 144 -16.23 -8.78 0.69
CA ILE A 144 -16.54 -7.75 1.69
C ILE A 144 -16.09 -6.41 1.13
N MET A 145 -17.04 -5.49 0.97
CA MET A 145 -16.80 -4.11 0.56
C MET A 145 -17.00 -3.16 1.75
N GLY A 146 -15.94 -2.47 2.13
CA GLY A 146 -15.98 -1.41 3.13
C GLY A 146 -15.92 -0.03 2.46
N ILE A 147 -16.95 0.80 2.68
CA ILE A 147 -16.99 2.17 2.17
C ILE A 147 -16.57 3.11 3.30
N VAL A 148 -15.35 3.65 3.23
CA VAL A 148 -14.84 4.60 4.24
C VAL A 148 -15.67 5.89 4.18
N THR A 149 -16.22 6.31 5.33
CA THR A 149 -17.07 7.51 5.44
C THR A 149 -16.70 8.36 6.64
N ALA A 150 -16.97 9.68 6.55
CA ALA A 150 -16.88 10.60 7.67
C ALA A 150 -18.27 10.91 8.27
N PHE A 151 -18.28 11.48 9.48
CA PHE A 151 -19.49 11.91 10.18
C PHE A 151 -20.29 12.96 9.39
N SER A 152 -19.60 13.85 8.67
CA SER A 152 -20.22 14.90 7.85
C SER A 152 -20.79 14.40 6.52
N SER A 153 -20.48 13.17 6.09
CA SER A 153 -20.79 12.65 4.76
C SER A 153 -22.19 12.04 4.63
N ARG A 154 -23.17 12.45 5.45
CA ARG A 154 -24.53 11.89 5.43
C ARG A 154 -25.15 11.87 4.04
N LYS A 155 -25.19 13.03 3.38
CA LYS A 155 -25.78 13.17 2.04
C LYS A 155 -25.11 12.27 0.99
N ARG A 156 -23.80 12.03 1.12
CA ARG A 156 -23.06 11.13 0.23
C ARG A 156 -23.48 9.68 0.44
N ARG A 157 -23.67 9.25 1.69
CA ARG A 157 -24.18 7.90 2.00
C ARG A 157 -25.59 7.70 1.47
N ASP A 158 -26.47 8.68 1.64
CA ASP A 158 -27.82 8.63 1.10
C ASP A 158 -27.79 8.49 -0.43
N SER A 159 -26.95 9.29 -1.12
CA SER A 159 -26.75 9.17 -2.57
C SER A 159 -26.19 7.80 -3.00
N ILE A 160 -25.31 7.17 -2.21
CA ILE A 160 -24.81 5.80 -2.47
C ILE A 160 -25.95 4.79 -2.37
N ARG A 161 -26.78 4.89 -1.33
CA ARG A 161 -27.95 4.02 -1.12
C ARG A 161 -29.04 4.22 -2.17
N ASP A 162 -29.12 5.40 -2.76
CA ASP A 162 -30.11 5.73 -3.79
C ASP A 162 -29.62 5.39 -5.20
N THR A 163 -28.37 4.98 -5.36
CA THR A 163 -27.78 4.57 -6.64
C THR A 163 -27.42 3.09 -6.63
N TRP A 164 -26.19 2.74 -6.24
CA TRP A 164 -25.63 1.40 -6.47
C TRP A 164 -25.67 0.47 -5.26
N MET A 165 -25.93 0.98 -4.05
CA MET A 165 -25.92 0.15 -2.83
C MET A 165 -27.34 -0.31 -2.45
N PRO A 166 -27.62 -1.63 -2.43
CA PRO A 166 -28.91 -2.16 -2.00
C PRO A 166 -29.26 -1.79 -0.55
N LYS A 167 -30.57 -1.66 -0.27
CA LYS A 167 -31.10 -1.25 1.04
C LYS A 167 -31.93 -2.36 1.70
N GLY A 168 -31.95 -2.37 3.02
CA GLY A 168 -32.91 -3.17 3.81
C GLY A 168 -32.87 -4.67 3.49
N GLU A 169 -33.99 -5.23 3.03
CA GLU A 169 -34.09 -6.66 2.72
C GLU A 169 -33.26 -7.09 1.51
N GLU A 170 -33.04 -6.21 0.52
CA GLU A 170 -32.17 -6.53 -0.63
C GLU A 170 -30.71 -6.66 -0.21
N LEU A 171 -30.25 -5.81 0.72
CA LEU A 171 -28.91 -5.91 1.30
C LEU A 171 -28.74 -7.24 2.05
N LYS A 172 -29.73 -7.63 2.87
CA LYS A 172 -29.72 -8.93 3.56
C LYS A 172 -29.78 -10.12 2.60
N LYS A 173 -30.54 -9.98 1.51
CA LYS A 173 -30.62 -10.98 0.45
C LYS A 173 -29.26 -11.15 -0.23
N LEU A 174 -28.58 -10.05 -0.54
CA LEU A 174 -27.25 -10.05 -1.14
C LEU A 174 -26.23 -10.76 -0.23
N GLU A 175 -26.29 -10.51 1.08
CA GLU A 175 -25.43 -11.17 2.07
C GLU A 175 -25.67 -12.67 2.15
N LYS A 176 -26.94 -13.09 2.21
CA LYS A 176 -27.29 -14.51 2.38
C LYS A 176 -27.13 -15.33 1.11
N GLU A 177 -27.56 -14.80 -0.02
CA GLU A 177 -27.61 -15.54 -1.29
C GLU A 177 -26.30 -15.47 -2.06
N LYS A 178 -25.62 -14.31 -2.04
CA LYS A 178 -24.36 -14.10 -2.79
C LYS A 178 -23.12 -14.11 -1.89
N GLY A 179 -23.29 -14.03 -0.56
CA GLY A 179 -22.14 -13.94 0.35
C GLY A 179 -21.39 -12.61 0.22
N ILE A 180 -22.03 -11.55 -0.30
CA ILE A 180 -21.43 -10.24 -0.50
C ILE A 180 -21.88 -9.30 0.62
N ILE A 181 -20.93 -8.78 1.39
CA ILE A 181 -21.19 -7.87 2.50
C ILE A 181 -20.73 -6.47 2.11
N ILE A 182 -21.63 -5.49 2.15
CA ILE A 182 -21.32 -4.07 1.89
C ILE A 182 -21.65 -3.26 3.13
N ARG A 183 -20.67 -2.51 3.65
CA ARG A 183 -20.86 -1.68 4.87
C ARG A 183 -20.18 -0.33 4.76
N PHE A 184 -20.81 0.70 5.32
CA PHE A 184 -20.15 1.97 5.60
C PHE A 184 -19.22 1.81 6.81
N VAL A 185 -17.93 1.99 6.60
CA VAL A 185 -16.91 1.85 7.64
C VAL A 185 -16.66 3.21 8.27
N ILE A 186 -16.89 3.29 9.58
CA ILE A 186 -16.71 4.53 10.34
C ILE A 186 -16.10 4.26 11.72
N GLY A 187 -15.20 5.14 12.14
CA GLY A 187 -14.65 5.16 13.49
C GLY A 187 -15.60 5.80 14.51
N HIS A 188 -15.08 6.11 15.69
CA HIS A 188 -15.75 6.93 16.68
C HIS A 188 -15.37 8.40 16.53
N SER A 189 -16.25 9.30 17.00
CA SER A 189 -15.94 10.72 17.03
C SER A 189 -14.91 11.01 18.13
N ALA A 190 -14.34 12.22 18.12
CA ALA A 190 -13.40 12.65 19.17
C ALA A 190 -14.01 12.62 20.58
N THR A 191 -15.34 12.72 20.68
CA THR A 191 -16.10 12.60 21.92
C THR A 191 -17.01 11.36 21.85
N PRO A 192 -16.54 10.18 22.31
CA PRO A 192 -17.32 8.96 22.26
C PRO A 192 -18.71 9.14 22.88
N GLY A 193 -19.76 8.80 22.12
CA GLY A 193 -21.15 8.97 22.53
C GLY A 193 -21.68 10.42 22.42
N GLY A 194 -20.91 11.31 21.78
CA GLY A 194 -21.31 12.68 21.47
C GLY A 194 -22.42 12.76 20.42
N VAL A 195 -22.76 13.98 20.01
CA VAL A 195 -23.85 14.25 19.04
C VAL A 195 -23.59 13.54 17.70
N LEU A 196 -22.34 13.55 17.23
CA LEU A 196 -21.96 12.93 15.97
C LEU A 196 -22.10 11.41 16.01
N ASP A 197 -21.70 10.77 17.11
CA ASP A 197 -21.88 9.33 17.29
C ASP A 197 -23.36 8.96 17.37
N ARG A 198 -24.17 9.70 18.16
CA ARG A 198 -25.62 9.45 18.25
C ARG A 198 -26.34 9.63 16.92
N ALA A 199 -25.91 10.58 16.09
CA ALA A 199 -26.48 10.77 14.75
C ALA A 199 -26.19 9.57 13.83
N VAL A 200 -24.99 8.99 13.93
CA VAL A 200 -24.62 7.77 13.19
C VAL A 200 -25.35 6.56 13.75
N ASP A 201 -25.46 6.42 15.06
CA ASP A 201 -26.15 5.29 15.69
C ASP A 201 -27.66 5.29 15.34
N ALA A 202 -28.29 6.46 15.27
CA ALA A 202 -29.68 6.60 14.80
C ALA A 202 -29.85 6.28 13.30
N GLU A 203 -28.84 6.57 12.48
CA GLU A 203 -28.82 6.17 11.06
C GLU A 203 -28.66 4.65 10.90
N ASP A 204 -27.74 4.05 11.64
CA ASP A 204 -27.52 2.60 11.64
C ASP A 204 -28.74 1.85 12.19
N GLU A 205 -29.50 2.44 13.11
CA GLU A 205 -30.77 1.87 13.54
C GLU A 205 -31.78 1.72 12.40
N GLN A 206 -31.78 2.65 11.45
CA GLN A 206 -32.68 2.66 10.31
C GLN A 206 -32.19 1.74 9.18
N HIS A 207 -30.90 1.81 8.84
CA HIS A 207 -30.37 1.16 7.63
C HIS A 207 -29.61 -0.13 7.90
N LYS A 208 -29.07 -0.34 9.10
CA LYS A 208 -28.30 -1.53 9.52
C LYS A 208 -27.13 -1.85 8.59
N ASP A 209 -26.47 -0.82 8.09
CA ASP A 209 -25.45 -0.89 7.05
C ASP A 209 -24.08 -0.33 7.46
N PHE A 210 -23.86 -0.05 8.75
CA PHE A 210 -22.55 0.38 9.26
C PHE A 210 -21.68 -0.74 9.79
N LEU A 211 -20.36 -0.54 9.68
CA LEU A 211 -19.33 -1.22 10.45
C LEU A 211 -18.60 -0.20 11.33
N ARG A 212 -18.86 -0.25 12.64
CA ARG A 212 -18.24 0.63 13.64
C ARG A 212 -16.91 0.07 14.09
N LEU A 213 -15.82 0.81 13.89
CA LEU A 213 -14.47 0.40 14.28
C LEU A 213 -14.17 0.83 15.73
N ALA A 214 -13.83 -0.14 16.58
CA ALA A 214 -13.48 0.11 17.97
C ALA A 214 -12.14 0.87 18.08
N SER A 215 -12.20 2.09 18.60
CA SER A 215 -11.06 3.02 18.83
C SER A 215 -10.16 3.25 17.61
N ILE A 216 -10.52 4.23 16.78
CA ILE A 216 -9.55 4.90 15.91
C ILE A 216 -9.04 6.11 16.68
N LYS A 217 -7.76 6.14 17.02
CA LYS A 217 -7.11 7.41 17.39
C LYS A 217 -6.95 8.21 16.09
N THR A 218 -7.97 8.98 15.72
CA THR A 218 -7.88 9.89 14.58
C THR A 218 -7.05 11.09 15.01
N THR A 219 -5.85 11.22 14.47
CA THR A 219 -5.13 12.51 14.50
C THR A 219 -5.81 13.39 13.46
N CYS A 220 -6.71 14.28 13.90
CA CYS A 220 -7.27 15.31 13.03
C CYS A 220 -6.13 16.23 12.56
N VAL A 221 -5.72 16.12 11.29
CA VAL A 221 -4.86 17.14 10.69
C VAL A 221 -5.71 18.37 10.41
N HIS A 222 -5.49 19.42 11.19
CA HIS A 222 -6.06 20.75 10.95
C HIS A 222 -5.44 21.32 9.65
N ARG A 223 -6.31 21.65 8.69
CA ARG A 223 -6.14 22.48 7.49
C ARG A 223 -4.91 23.41 7.49
N LEU A 224 -4.10 23.36 6.42
CA LEU A 224 -3.49 24.50 5.71
C LEU A 224 -3.13 24.07 4.27
N TYR A 225 -3.45 24.91 3.29
CA TYR A 225 -3.19 24.71 1.85
C TYR A 225 -1.75 25.10 1.49
N GLU A 226 -1.01 24.27 0.72
CA GLU A 226 -0.22 24.64 -0.49
C GLU A 226 0.55 23.41 -1.05
N ILE A 227 0.88 23.45 -2.35
CA ILE A 227 1.00 22.32 -3.30
C ILE A 227 2.21 21.36 -3.11
N TRP A 228 1.97 20.09 -3.51
CA TRP A 228 2.84 18.93 -3.81
C TRP A 228 4.33 18.96 -3.41
N THR A 229 4.72 17.92 -2.65
CA THR A 229 6.04 17.55 -2.11
C THR A 229 6.59 18.35 -0.92
N GLY A 230 6.04 19.54 -0.63
CA GLY A 230 6.31 20.22 0.64
C GLY A 230 5.47 19.69 1.81
N PRO A 231 5.85 19.97 3.07
CA PRO A 231 5.07 19.63 4.28
C PRO A 231 3.65 20.23 4.36
N LEU A 232 3.20 20.95 3.33
CA LEU A 232 1.87 21.55 3.18
C LEU A 232 0.96 20.80 2.17
N ALA A 233 1.48 19.77 1.48
CA ALA A 233 0.69 18.99 0.53
C ALA A 233 -0.36 18.13 1.26
N GLU A 234 -1.58 18.07 0.71
CA GLU A 234 -2.74 17.40 1.33
C GLU A 234 -2.48 15.93 1.70
N TYR A 235 -1.68 15.24 0.90
CA TYR A 235 -1.31 13.83 1.08
C TYR A 235 0.18 13.66 1.44
N HIS A 236 0.82 14.69 2.00
CA HIS A 236 2.22 14.58 2.41
C HIS A 236 2.37 13.50 3.50
N GLU A 237 3.22 12.51 3.23
CA GLU A 237 3.66 11.55 4.23
C GLU A 237 4.94 12.06 4.90
N PRO A 238 4.92 12.44 6.20
CA PRO A 238 6.10 12.96 6.89
C PRO A 238 7.27 11.97 6.90
N GLU A 239 6.97 10.67 6.88
CA GLU A 239 7.96 9.60 6.89
C GLU A 239 8.32 9.07 5.48
N HIS A 240 8.03 9.82 4.41
CA HIS A 240 8.29 9.40 3.02
C HIS A 240 9.76 9.01 2.76
N TRP A 241 10.71 9.62 3.47
CA TRP A 241 12.14 9.32 3.39
C TRP A 241 12.50 7.86 3.72
N LYS A 242 11.62 7.11 4.39
CA LYS A 242 11.82 5.68 4.68
C LYS A 242 11.67 4.78 3.45
N PHE A 243 11.14 5.32 2.37
CA PHE A 243 10.64 4.54 1.24
C PHE A 243 11.31 4.84 -0.10
N GLY A 244 12.11 5.91 -0.18
CA GLY A 244 12.79 6.32 -1.40
C GLY A 244 13.56 7.62 -1.22
N GLU A 245 14.34 7.96 -2.25
CA GLU A 245 15.09 9.22 -2.35
C GLU A 245 14.19 10.41 -2.71
N GLU A 246 14.75 11.61 -2.65
CA GLU A 246 14.12 12.86 -3.11
C GLU A 246 13.54 12.69 -4.53
N GLY A 247 12.27 13.08 -4.71
CA GLY A 247 11.57 12.93 -5.99
C GLY A 247 10.74 11.63 -6.15
N ASN A 248 10.31 11.00 -5.05
CA ASN A 248 9.21 10.01 -5.07
C ASN A 248 9.48 8.76 -5.94
N LYS A 249 10.64 8.13 -5.80
CA LYS A 249 10.79 6.72 -6.23
C LYS A 249 10.12 5.81 -5.18
N TYR A 250 8.79 5.86 -5.13
CA TYR A 250 7.96 5.05 -4.23
C TYR A 250 8.14 3.55 -4.49
N PHE A 251 7.95 2.73 -3.44
CA PHE A 251 7.57 1.33 -3.62
C PHE A 251 6.17 1.24 -4.23
N ARG A 252 5.91 0.21 -5.03
CA ARG A 252 4.58 0.01 -5.63
C ARG A 252 3.56 -0.24 -4.52
N HIS A 253 2.56 0.62 -4.44
CA HIS A 253 1.37 0.43 -3.61
C HIS A 253 0.13 0.80 -4.42
N ALA A 254 -1.00 0.19 -4.09
CA ALA A 254 -2.27 0.59 -4.68
C ALA A 254 -2.60 1.97 -4.17
N THR A 255 -2.52 2.97 -5.05
CA THR A 255 -2.99 4.33 -4.78
C THR A 255 -4.33 4.53 -5.48
N GLY A 256 -5.24 5.27 -4.84
CA GLY A 256 -6.54 5.58 -5.41
C GLY A 256 -7.70 5.23 -4.50
N GLN A 257 -8.90 5.21 -5.07
CA GLN A 257 -10.14 5.15 -4.30
C GLN A 257 -10.60 3.75 -3.95
N VAL A 258 -10.12 2.75 -4.68
CA VAL A 258 -10.52 1.36 -4.55
C VAL A 258 -9.28 0.50 -4.67
N TYR A 259 -9.14 -0.42 -3.72
CA TYR A 259 -8.20 -1.53 -3.78
C TYR A 259 -8.88 -2.76 -3.19
N ALA A 260 -8.42 -3.93 -3.59
CA ALA A 260 -8.86 -5.21 -3.05
C ALA A 260 -7.66 -5.99 -2.54
N ILE A 261 -7.85 -6.73 -1.45
CA ILE A 261 -6.87 -7.65 -0.90
C ILE A 261 -7.52 -9.02 -0.72
N SER A 262 -6.73 -10.08 -0.91
CA SER A 262 -7.21 -11.43 -0.67
C SER A 262 -7.47 -11.66 0.83
N LYS A 263 -8.27 -12.69 1.12
CA LYS A 263 -8.52 -13.14 2.49
C LYS A 263 -7.23 -13.45 3.25
N ASP A 264 -6.23 -13.99 2.57
CA ASP A 264 -4.96 -14.38 3.20
C ASP A 264 -4.15 -13.14 3.61
N LEU A 265 -4.12 -12.12 2.76
CA LEU A 265 -3.51 -10.82 3.10
C LEU A 265 -4.26 -10.11 4.23
N ALA A 266 -5.60 -10.12 4.20
CA ALA A 266 -6.40 -9.57 5.29
C ALA A 266 -6.16 -10.31 6.61
N THR A 267 -5.98 -11.63 6.56
CA THR A 267 -5.63 -12.47 7.72
C THR A 267 -4.23 -12.13 8.23
N TYR A 268 -3.25 -12.00 7.33
CA TYR A 268 -1.90 -11.58 7.66
C TYR A 268 -1.89 -10.24 8.39
N ILE A 269 -2.61 -9.23 7.89
CA ILE A 269 -2.73 -7.92 8.54
C ILE A 269 -3.35 -8.09 9.92
N SER A 270 -4.46 -8.83 10.03
CA SER A 270 -5.16 -9.02 11.31
C SER A 270 -4.27 -9.66 12.37
N VAL A 271 -3.51 -10.70 12.01
CA VAL A 271 -2.58 -11.40 12.92
C VAL A 271 -1.41 -10.49 13.32
N ASN A 272 -0.84 -9.78 12.36
CA ASN A 272 0.40 -9.02 12.55
C ASN A 272 0.20 -7.54 12.89
N ARG A 273 -1.05 -7.06 13.03
CA ARG A 273 -1.40 -5.64 13.28
C ARG A 273 -0.62 -4.92 14.39
N HIS A 274 -0.06 -5.66 15.35
CA HIS A 274 0.70 -5.14 16.48
C HIS A 274 2.15 -4.78 16.15
N ILE A 275 2.70 -5.31 15.04
CA ILE A 275 4.03 -4.98 14.51
C ILE A 275 3.98 -4.16 13.22
N LEU A 276 2.80 -4.01 12.62
CA LEU A 276 2.60 -3.25 11.39
C LEU A 276 2.57 -1.75 11.69
N HIS A 277 3.55 -1.01 11.16
CA HIS A 277 3.63 0.45 11.30
C HIS A 277 2.53 1.13 10.51
N ARG A 278 1.89 2.14 11.10
CA ARG A 278 0.83 2.92 10.45
C ARG A 278 1.40 4.27 10.04
N TYR A 279 1.31 4.58 8.76
CA TYR A 279 1.64 5.85 8.17
C TYR A 279 0.43 6.80 8.21
N ALA A 280 0.62 8.06 7.85
CA ALA A 280 -0.45 9.06 7.85
C ALA A 280 -1.53 8.70 6.82
N ASN A 281 -1.11 8.22 5.65
CA ASN A 281 -2.01 7.72 4.61
C ASN A 281 -2.24 6.20 4.74
N GLU A 282 -3.49 5.76 4.56
CA GLU A 282 -3.89 4.35 4.72
C GLU A 282 -3.41 3.45 3.59
N ASP A 283 -3.34 3.97 2.37
CA ASP A 283 -2.85 3.28 1.18
C ASP A 283 -1.33 3.06 1.25
N VAL A 284 -0.59 4.06 1.73
CA VAL A 284 0.84 3.95 2.05
C VAL A 284 1.05 2.91 3.14
N SER A 285 0.24 2.93 4.20
CA SER A 285 0.28 1.91 5.27
C SER A 285 0.08 0.51 4.69
N LEU A 286 -1.00 0.31 3.94
CA LEU A 286 -1.33 -0.98 3.34
C LEU A 286 -0.21 -1.49 2.44
N GLY A 287 0.29 -0.65 1.53
CA GLY A 287 1.39 -1.04 0.64
C GLY A 287 2.66 -1.39 1.42
N SER A 288 3.00 -0.62 2.46
CA SER A 288 4.21 -0.86 3.26
C SER A 288 4.20 -2.23 3.95
N TRP A 289 3.03 -2.72 4.37
CA TRP A 289 2.86 -4.01 5.02
C TRP A 289 3.15 -5.19 4.10
N PHE A 290 3.15 -4.95 2.79
CA PHE A 290 3.32 -5.98 1.78
C PHE A 290 4.68 -5.95 1.08
N ILE A 291 5.53 -4.94 1.29
CA ILE A 291 6.84 -4.81 0.63
C ILE A 291 7.72 -6.05 0.80
N GLY A 292 7.68 -6.67 1.99
CA GLY A 292 8.49 -7.85 2.31
C GLY A 292 7.82 -9.19 2.00
N LEU A 293 6.62 -9.18 1.39
CA LEU A 293 5.87 -10.39 1.08
C LEU A 293 6.02 -10.75 -0.40
N ASP A 294 6.09 -12.04 -0.69
CA ASP A 294 6.01 -12.56 -2.06
C ASP A 294 4.55 -12.56 -2.52
N ILE A 295 4.08 -11.39 -3.00
CA ILE A 295 2.70 -11.19 -3.44
C ILE A 295 2.66 -10.64 -4.87
N GLU A 296 1.60 -11.00 -5.58
CA GLU A 296 1.34 -10.45 -6.91
C GLU A 296 0.56 -9.14 -6.79
N HIS A 297 1.17 -8.04 -7.27
CA HIS A 297 0.50 -6.76 -7.42
C HIS A 297 -0.13 -6.65 -8.81
N ILE A 298 -1.47 -6.65 -8.87
CA ILE A 298 -2.24 -6.55 -10.11
C ILE A 298 -2.68 -5.10 -10.32
N ASP A 299 -2.23 -4.48 -11.42
CA ASP A 299 -2.72 -3.18 -11.90
C ASP A 299 -3.79 -3.42 -12.98
N ASP A 300 -5.05 -3.42 -12.57
CA ASP A 300 -6.19 -3.59 -13.47
C ASP A 300 -6.84 -2.25 -13.78
N ARG A 301 -6.60 -1.75 -15.00
CA ARG A 301 -7.12 -0.47 -15.49
C ARG A 301 -8.62 -0.48 -15.80
N SER A 302 -9.29 -1.62 -15.70
CA SER A 302 -10.76 -1.70 -15.73
C SER A 302 -11.39 -1.35 -14.39
N LEU A 303 -10.63 -1.40 -13.28
CA LEU A 303 -11.16 -1.06 -11.96
C LEU A 303 -11.55 0.41 -11.83
N CYS A 304 -10.84 1.32 -12.51
CA CYS A 304 -11.07 2.75 -12.43
C CYS A 304 -11.02 3.41 -13.81
N CYS A 305 -11.97 4.31 -14.07
CA CYS A 305 -11.92 5.20 -15.22
C CYS A 305 -12.50 6.58 -14.89
N GLY A 306 -12.37 7.52 -15.82
CA GLY A 306 -12.97 8.84 -15.68
C GLY A 306 -14.50 8.78 -15.66
N THR A 307 -15.15 9.74 -15.00
CA THR A 307 -16.60 9.96 -15.18
C THR A 307 -16.91 10.32 -16.65
N PRO A 308 -18.19 10.44 -17.07
CA PRO A 308 -18.55 10.67 -18.45
C PRO A 308 -17.76 11.83 -19.08
N PRO A 309 -17.28 11.67 -20.33
CA PRO A 309 -17.67 10.60 -21.27
C PRO A 309 -16.82 9.29 -21.21
N ASP A 310 -15.78 9.20 -20.38
CA ASP A 310 -14.83 8.06 -20.43
C ASP A 310 -15.49 6.74 -20.03
N CYS A 311 -16.14 6.68 -18.86
CA CYS A 311 -16.86 5.49 -18.42
C CYS A 311 -18.00 5.08 -19.37
N GLU A 312 -18.68 6.06 -19.98
CA GLU A 312 -19.79 5.82 -20.89
C GLU A 312 -19.30 5.11 -22.17
N TRP A 313 -18.23 5.61 -22.79
CA TRP A 313 -17.64 4.98 -23.97
C TRP A 313 -17.09 3.59 -23.67
N LYS A 314 -16.51 3.38 -22.49
CA LYS A 314 -16.02 2.08 -22.05
C LYS A 314 -17.16 1.08 -21.84
N ALA A 315 -18.26 1.51 -21.21
CA ALA A 315 -19.46 0.69 -21.07
C ALA A 315 -20.06 0.32 -22.43
N GLN A 316 -20.19 1.28 -23.36
CA GLN A 316 -20.66 1.04 -24.74
C GLN A 316 -19.77 0.08 -25.53
N ALA A 317 -18.47 0.06 -25.24
CA ALA A 317 -17.51 -0.87 -25.84
C ALA A 317 -17.52 -2.27 -25.18
N GLY A 318 -18.43 -2.53 -24.22
CA GLY A 318 -18.53 -3.81 -23.51
C GLY A 318 -17.44 -4.02 -22.46
N ASN A 319 -16.75 -2.96 -22.03
CA ASN A 319 -15.72 -3.00 -21.00
C ASN A 319 -16.05 -1.99 -19.89
N PRO A 320 -17.17 -2.16 -19.15
CA PRO A 320 -17.55 -1.24 -18.09
C PRO A 320 -16.46 -1.18 -17.02
N CYS A 321 -16.38 -0.04 -16.33
CA CYS A 321 -15.41 0.16 -15.27
C CYS A 321 -15.98 -0.27 -13.92
N GLY A 322 -15.15 -0.84 -13.05
CA GLY A 322 -15.55 -1.14 -11.67
C GLY A 322 -15.91 0.11 -10.86
N ALA A 323 -15.27 1.25 -11.14
CA ALA A 323 -15.52 2.54 -10.51
C ALA A 323 -15.25 3.71 -11.48
N SER A 324 -16.02 4.80 -11.30
CA SER A 324 -15.86 6.06 -12.03
C SER A 324 -15.34 7.16 -11.10
N PHE A 325 -14.42 7.99 -11.60
CA PHE A 325 -13.63 8.90 -10.78
C PHE A 325 -13.33 10.25 -11.45
N ASP A 326 -13.35 11.33 -10.67
CA ASP A 326 -12.83 12.65 -11.05
C ASP A 326 -11.51 12.94 -10.33
N TRP A 327 -10.43 13.02 -11.11
CA TRP A 327 -9.08 13.34 -10.61
C TRP A 327 -8.98 14.68 -9.86
N SER A 328 -9.85 15.64 -10.19
CA SER A 328 -9.78 17.00 -9.65
C SER A 328 -10.25 17.12 -8.20
N CYS A 329 -10.96 16.13 -7.65
CA CYS A 329 -11.54 16.22 -6.31
C CYS A 329 -11.42 14.92 -5.51
N SER A 330 -10.56 13.99 -5.94
CA SER A 330 -10.34 12.71 -5.25
C SER A 330 -11.67 11.98 -4.97
N GLY A 331 -12.62 12.05 -5.91
CA GLY A 331 -14.03 11.71 -5.72
C GLY A 331 -14.80 11.71 -7.03
N ILE A 332 -16.11 11.46 -6.96
CA ILE A 332 -17.03 12.11 -7.91
C ILE A 332 -17.24 13.53 -7.38
N CYS A 333 -16.91 14.54 -8.19
CA CYS A 333 -17.09 15.92 -7.79
C CYS A 333 -18.57 16.23 -7.69
N LYS A 334 -19.00 16.95 -6.64
CA LYS A 334 -20.42 17.17 -6.34
C LYS A 334 -21.20 15.84 -6.31
N SER A 335 -20.65 14.86 -5.58
CA SER A 335 -21.16 13.48 -5.57
C SER A 335 -22.63 13.36 -5.17
N VAL A 336 -23.16 14.28 -4.35
CA VAL A 336 -24.57 14.26 -3.96
C VAL A 336 -25.48 14.51 -5.17
N GLU A 337 -25.06 15.37 -6.09
CA GLU A 337 -25.85 15.75 -7.26
C GLU A 337 -25.51 14.89 -8.50
N ARG A 338 -24.25 14.49 -8.66
CA ARG A 338 -23.75 13.86 -9.90
C ARG A 338 -23.71 12.34 -9.89
N MET A 339 -23.79 11.70 -8.73
CA MET A 339 -23.62 10.24 -8.66
C MET A 339 -24.76 9.49 -9.34
N ASP A 340 -25.98 10.03 -9.30
CA ASP A 340 -27.14 9.48 -10.02
C ASP A 340 -26.92 9.52 -11.55
N GLU A 341 -26.54 10.68 -12.09
CA GLU A 341 -26.22 10.84 -13.51
C GLU A 341 -25.11 9.88 -13.96
N VAL A 342 -24.01 9.82 -13.20
CA VAL A 342 -22.87 8.94 -13.51
C VAL A 342 -23.30 7.47 -13.47
N HIS A 343 -24.10 7.08 -12.49
CA HIS A 343 -24.59 5.71 -12.37
C HIS A 343 -25.53 5.33 -13.52
N GLN A 344 -26.41 6.25 -13.95
CA GLN A 344 -27.30 5.99 -15.09
C GLN A 344 -26.55 5.85 -16.43
N GLN A 345 -25.46 6.59 -16.62
CA GLN A 345 -24.69 6.57 -17.87
C GLN A 345 -23.66 5.43 -17.92
N CYS A 346 -23.10 5.04 -16.77
CA CYS A 346 -21.95 4.16 -16.69
C CYS A 346 -22.16 2.90 -15.86
N GLY A 347 -23.27 2.81 -15.14
CA GLY A 347 -23.62 1.66 -14.32
C GLY A 347 -24.08 0.47 -15.16
N GLU A 348 -23.85 -0.72 -14.61
CA GLU A 348 -24.50 -1.96 -15.04
C GLU A 348 -25.99 -1.93 -14.65
N GLY A 349 -26.80 -2.82 -15.23
CA GLY A 349 -28.23 -2.85 -14.95
C GLY A 349 -28.54 -3.37 -13.54
N ASP A 350 -29.64 -2.90 -12.94
CA ASP A 350 -30.08 -3.27 -11.58
C ASP A 350 -30.19 -4.79 -11.31
N GLY A 351 -30.31 -5.59 -12.37
CA GLY A 351 -30.42 -7.05 -12.30
C GLY A 351 -29.08 -7.81 -12.33
N ASP A 352 -27.99 -7.18 -12.75
CA ASP A 352 -26.77 -7.89 -13.17
C ASP A 352 -26.10 -8.66 -12.02
N ILE A 353 -26.12 -8.07 -10.81
CA ILE A 353 -25.61 -8.73 -9.60
C ILE A 353 -26.38 -10.00 -9.24
N TRP A 354 -27.66 -10.07 -9.59
CA TRP A 354 -28.53 -11.21 -9.27
C TRP A 354 -28.37 -12.34 -10.28
N HIS A 355 -28.11 -12.02 -11.54
CA HIS A 355 -27.92 -12.99 -12.63
C HIS A 355 -26.49 -13.56 -12.70
N THR A 356 -25.52 -12.92 -12.06
CA THR A 356 -24.12 -13.39 -12.04
C THR A 356 -23.94 -14.62 -11.15
N SER A 357 -23.25 -15.64 -11.67
CA SER A 357 -22.79 -16.82 -10.93
C SER A 357 -21.30 -16.69 -10.59
N PHE A 358 -20.95 -16.85 -9.31
CA PHE A 358 -19.58 -16.74 -8.79
C PHE A 358 -19.02 -18.10 -8.35
#